data_AF-A0A6I4MJV5-F1
#
_entry.id   AF-A0A6I4MJV5-F1
#
_cell.length_a   1.000
_cell.length_b   1.000
_cell.length_c   1.000
_cell.angle_alpha   90.00
_cell.angle_beta   90.00
_cell.angle_gamma   90.00
#
_symmetry.space_group_name_H-M   'P 1'
#
loop_
_entity.id
_entity.type
_entity.pdbx_description
1 polymer ?
#
loop_
_entity_poly.entity_id
_entity_poly.type
_entity_poly.pdbx_seq_one_letter_code
_entity_poly.pdbx_strand_id
1 'polypeptide(L)'
;MADLDGSRLPGSNRPRPPASRPLKGLVNGIRQDFDAVTAGLSVHWNSGRVEGNVNRIKRIKRDGYGRASFELLRLQILHAG
;
A
#
# COMPACT_ATOMS: atom_id res chain seq x y z
N MET A 1 -22.80 -30.33 -2.83
CA MET A 1 -21.80 -29.50 -2.14
C MET A 1 -21.19 -28.62 -3.21
N ALA A 2 -21.65 -27.37 -3.34
CA ALA A 2 -21.24 -26.51 -4.46
C ALA A 2 -19.76 -26.12 -4.27
N ASP A 3 -18.96 -26.32 -5.32
CA ASP A 3 -17.57 -25.89 -5.36
C ASP A 3 -17.48 -24.39 -5.08
N LEU A 4 -16.94 -24.04 -3.91
CA LEU A 4 -16.63 -22.68 -3.47
C LEU A 4 -15.20 -22.29 -3.88
N ASP A 5 -14.69 -22.85 -4.96
CA ASP A 5 -13.55 -22.27 -5.65
C ASP A 5 -14.05 -20.92 -6.22
N GLY A 6 -13.62 -19.81 -5.61
CA GLY A 6 -13.94 -18.45 -6.04
C GLY A 6 -13.53 -18.10 -7.47
N SER A 7 -13.10 -19.07 -8.28
CA SER A 7 -12.85 -18.98 -9.71
C SER A 7 -14.11 -18.74 -10.57
N ARG A 8 -15.32 -18.93 -10.04
CA ARG A 8 -16.56 -18.75 -10.83
C ARG A 8 -17.66 -18.01 -10.06
N LEU A 9 -18.01 -16.80 -10.53
CA LEU A 9 -19.26 -16.14 -10.16
C LEU A 9 -20.44 -16.91 -10.82
N PRO A 10 -21.49 -17.30 -10.08
CA PRO A 10 -22.61 -18.04 -10.65
C PRO A 10 -23.30 -17.19 -11.74
N GLY A 11 -23.41 -17.74 -12.95
CA GLY A 11 -24.21 -17.17 -14.04
C GLY A 11 -23.49 -16.40 -15.15
N SER A 12 -22.17 -16.20 -15.10
CA SER A 12 -21.43 -15.53 -16.17
C SER A 12 -20.65 -16.52 -17.05
N ASN A 13 -21.13 -16.79 -18.27
CA ASN A 13 -20.39 -17.57 -19.28
C ASN A 13 -19.37 -16.72 -20.06
N ARG A 14 -18.97 -15.56 -19.54
CA ARG A 14 -17.95 -14.71 -20.18
C ARG A 14 -16.56 -15.18 -19.78
N PRO A 15 -15.62 -15.35 -20.72
CA PRO A 15 -14.24 -15.67 -20.37
C PRO A 15 -13.65 -14.54 -19.50
N ARG A 16 -12.95 -14.91 -18.42
CA ARG A 16 -12.29 -13.94 -17.56
C ARG A 16 -11.26 -13.17 -18.40
N PRO A 17 -11.30 -11.83 -18.42
CA PRO A 17 -10.28 -11.06 -19.12
C PRO A 17 -8.91 -11.38 -18.51
N PRO A 18 -7.83 -11.40 -19.30
CA PRO A 18 -6.49 -11.59 -18.77
C PRO A 18 -6.19 -10.48 -17.75
N ALA A 19 -5.61 -10.85 -16.61
CA ALA A 19 -5.21 -9.87 -15.61
C ALA A 19 -4.29 -8.82 -16.26
N SER A 20 -4.55 -7.54 -15.98
CA SER A 20 -3.72 -6.44 -16.46
C SER A 20 -2.29 -6.59 -15.90
N ARG A 21 -1.28 -6.06 -16.63
CA ARG A 21 0.13 -6.11 -16.17
C ARG A 21 0.31 -5.61 -14.73
N PRO A 22 -0.32 -4.50 -14.29
CA PRO A 22 -0.25 -4.06 -12.89
C PRO A 22 -0.79 -5.09 -11.89
N LEU A 23 -1.90 -5.75 -12.20
CA LEU A 23 -2.49 -6.77 -11.33
C LEU A 23 -1.60 -8.01 -11.21
N LYS A 24 -0.96 -8.44 -12.30
CA LYS A 24 0.02 -9.53 -12.25
C LYS A 24 1.21 -9.18 -11.36
N GLY A 25 1.72 -7.95 -11.46
CA GLY A 25 2.79 -7.45 -10.59
C GLY A 25 2.41 -7.44 -9.12
N LEU A 26 1.22 -6.93 -8.79
CA LEU A 26 0.69 -6.91 -7.43
C LEU A 26 0.57 -8.33 -6.84
N VAL A 27 -0.04 -9.26 -7.58
CA VAL A 27 -0.21 -10.65 -7.11
C VAL A 27 1.14 -11.32 -6.90
N ASN A 28 2.11 -11.09 -7.77
CA ASN A 28 3.47 -11.64 -7.60
C ASN A 28 4.16 -11.05 -6.38
N GLY A 29 4.05 -9.74 -6.14
CA GLY A 29 4.60 -9.09 -4.95
C GLY A 29 4.00 -9.64 -3.65
N ILE A 30 2.67 -9.74 -3.58
CA ILE A 30 1.98 -10.32 -2.41
C ILE A 30 2.41 -11.77 -2.17
N ARG A 31 2.58 -12.57 -3.22
CA ARG A 31 3.05 -13.94 -3.10
C ARG A 31 4.50 -14.03 -2.62
N GLN A 32 5.36 -13.12 -3.08
CA GLN A 32 6.77 -13.07 -2.69
C GLN A 32 6.93 -12.68 -1.22
N ASP A 33 6.12 -11.74 -0.74
CA ASP A 33 6.18 -11.21 0.62
C ASP A 33 5.06 -11.75 1.53
N PHE A 34 4.55 -12.96 1.25
CA PHE A 34 3.33 -13.49 1.87
C PHE A 34 3.41 -13.49 3.41
N ASP A 35 4.50 -14.00 3.99
CA ASP A 35 4.68 -14.06 5.44
C ASP A 35 4.67 -12.66 6.08
N ALA A 36 5.30 -11.68 5.42
CA ALA A 36 5.33 -10.30 5.88
C ALA A 36 3.93 -9.66 5.83
N VAL A 37 3.16 -9.93 4.77
CA VAL A 37 1.78 -9.47 4.63
C VAL A 37 0.89 -10.12 5.71
N THR A 38 1.01 -11.42 5.91
CA THR A 38 0.27 -12.13 6.96
C THR A 38 0.61 -11.59 8.35
N ALA A 39 1.90 -11.40 8.66
CA ALA A 39 2.33 -10.81 9.92
C ALA A 39 1.78 -9.39 10.08
N GLY A 40 1.89 -8.52 9.07
CA GLY A 40 1.39 -7.15 9.12
C GLY A 40 -0.12 -7.02 9.36
N LEU A 41 -0.90 -8.05 9.00
CA LEU A 41 -2.34 -8.12 9.25
C LEU A 41 -2.72 -8.85 10.55
N SER A 42 -1.84 -9.70 11.08
CA SER A 42 -2.16 -10.61 12.20
C SER A 42 -1.53 -10.18 13.53
N VAL A 43 -0.39 -9.48 13.49
CA VAL A 43 0.28 -9.01 14.70
C VAL A 43 -0.08 -7.56 15.00
N HIS A 44 -0.12 -7.22 16.29
CA HIS A 44 -0.42 -5.85 16.72
C HIS A 44 0.72 -4.86 16.43
N TRP A 45 1.93 -5.36 16.20
CA TRP A 45 3.09 -4.57 15.82
C TRP A 45 3.19 -4.47 14.29
N ASN A 46 2.99 -3.27 13.74
CA ASN A 46 3.17 -3.01 12.32
C ASN A 46 3.89 -1.67 12.07
N SER A 47 4.42 -1.50 10.87
CA SER A 47 5.13 -0.28 10.46
C SER A 47 4.20 0.87 10.06
N GLY A 48 2.88 0.72 10.15
CA GLY A 48 1.92 1.68 9.62
C GLY A 48 2.06 3.09 10.20
N ARG A 49 2.33 3.21 11.51
CA ARG A 49 2.63 4.52 12.15
C ARG A 49 3.91 5.15 11.60
N VAL A 50 4.95 4.35 11.38
CA VAL A 50 6.24 4.84 10.85
C VAL A 50 6.07 5.28 9.40
N GLU A 51 5.41 4.47 8.58
CA GLU A 51 5.12 4.78 7.18
C GLU A 51 4.25 6.02 7.04
N GLY A 52 3.24 6.18 7.91
CA GLY A 52 2.42 7.38 7.99
C GLY A 52 3.25 8.64 8.25
N ASN A 53 4.16 8.59 9.23
CA ASN A 53 5.08 9.69 9.53
C ASN A 53 6.00 10.00 8.33
N VAL A 54 6.55 8.97 7.69
CA VAL A 54 7.39 9.15 6.49
C VAL A 54 6.59 9.79 5.36
N ASN A 55 5.35 9.35 5.13
CA ASN A 55 4.48 9.91 4.10
C ASN A 55 4.13 11.38 4.38
N ARG A 56 3.83 11.71 5.64
CA ARG A 56 3.60 13.09 6.10
C ARG A 56 4.81 13.99 5.82
N ILE A 57 6.01 13.55 6.21
CA ILE A 57 7.25 14.29 5.98
C ILE A 57 7.51 14.48 4.48
N LYS A 58 7.33 13.43 3.68
CA LYS A 58 7.46 13.50 2.21
C LYS A 58 6.48 14.49 1.59
N ARG A 59 5.23 14.55 2.10
CA ARG A 59 4.24 15.53 1.66
C ARG A 59 4.68 16.96 1.98
N ILE A 60 5.01 17.26 3.23
CA ILE A 60 5.47 18.60 3.65
C ILE A 60 6.69 19.04 2.83
N LYS A 61 7.67 18.15 2.63
CA LYS A 61 8.83 18.42 1.78
C LYS A 61 8.43 18.72 0.33
N ARG A 62 7.44 18.00 -0.22
CA ARG A 62 6.92 18.19 -1.58
C ARG A 62 6.15 19.50 -1.73
N ASP A 63 5.40 19.92 -0.71
CA ASP A 63 4.69 21.20 -0.69
C ASP A 63 5.68 22.38 -0.84
N GLY A 64 6.89 22.24 -0.30
CA GLY A 64 7.98 23.18 -0.51
C GLY A 64 8.65 23.12 -1.88
N TYR A 65 8.38 22.10 -2.72
CA TYR A 65 8.99 21.89 -4.04
C TYR A 65 10.52 22.07 -4.08
N GLY A 66 11.21 21.69 -3.00
CA GLY A 66 12.67 21.86 -2.88
C GLY A 66 13.16 23.28 -2.58
N ARG A 67 12.27 24.23 -2.32
CA ARG A 67 12.60 25.62 -1.98
C ARG A 67 12.74 25.90 -0.48
N ALA A 68 12.42 24.91 0.36
CA ALA A 68 12.57 24.99 1.80
C ALA A 68 14.00 24.65 2.25
N SER A 69 14.59 25.49 3.09
CA SER A 69 15.82 25.14 3.82
C SER A 69 15.55 24.05 4.85
N PHE A 70 16.60 23.39 5.36
CA PHE A 70 16.46 22.35 6.38
C PHE A 70 15.74 22.86 7.65
N GLU A 71 16.13 24.04 8.14
CA GLU A 71 15.48 24.66 9.30
C GLU A 71 14.00 24.91 9.08
N LEU A 72 13.62 25.41 7.89
CA LEU A 72 12.23 25.66 7.55
C LEU A 72 11.43 24.35 7.46
N LEU A 73 12.02 23.30 6.87
CA LEU A 73 11.39 21.98 6.81
C LEU A 73 11.21 21.38 8.21
N ARG A 74 12.20 21.53 9.10
CA ARG A 74 12.12 21.07 10.49
C ARG A 74 10.99 21.78 11.25
N LEU A 75 10.89 23.11 11.11
CA LEU A 75 9.79 23.87 11.71
C LEU A 75 8.44 23.40 11.18
N GLN A 76 8.28 23.21 9.88
CA GLN A 76 7.03 22.72 9.30
C GLN A 76 6.65 21.32 9.82
N ILE A 77 7.62 20.42 9.98
CA ILE A 77 7.37 19.09 10.53
C ILE A 77 6.91 19.15 12.00
N LEU A 78 7.57 19.98 12.82
CA LEU A 78 7.26 20.12 14.25
C LEU A 78 5.90 20.80 14.50
N HIS A 79 5.49 21.72 13.63
CA HIS A 79 4.24 22.49 13.79
C HIS A 79 3.06 21.91 13.01
N ALA A 80 3.30 21.00 12.07
CA ALA A 80 2.22 20.27 11.44
C ALA A 80 1.68 19.26 12.47
N GLY A 81 0.54 19.57 13.10
CA GLY A 81 -0.32 18.65 13.86
C GLY A 81 -1.10 17.72 12.96
#